data_AF-A0A1B7WG77-F1
#
_entry.id   AF-A0A1B7WG77-F1
#
_cell.length_a   1.000
_cell.length_b   1.000
_cell.length_c   1.000
_cell.angle_alpha   90.00
_cell.angle_beta   90.00
_cell.angle_gamma   90.00
#
_symmetry.space_group_name_H-M   'P 1'
#
loop_
_entity.id
_entity.type
_entity.pdbx_description
1 polymer ?
#
loop_
_entity_poly.entity_id
_entity_poly.type
_entity_poly.pdbx_seq_one_letter_code
_entity_poly.pdbx_strand_id
1 'polypeptide(L)'
;RLEDAGWNYIYRDDIADIQSLPPFKRGLADWIAEEADLKMQHMRIAESFVAVTANYILEKPTPERFAETLLLMFDMLSRIQDSTLPGRPRLGLKQSMISVGEPINVNTRWENCQGNKQALRKGVSELTQDLQVMLEGLIQDI
;
A
#
# COMPACT_ATOMS: atom_id res chain seq x y z
N ARG A 1 -3.18 -2.84 -10.38
CA ARG A 1 -4.21 -3.29 -11.36
C ARG A 1 -5.38 -2.32 -11.48
N LEU A 2 -6.05 -1.95 -10.38
CA LEU A 2 -7.19 -1.02 -10.44
C LEU A 2 -6.73 0.45 -10.58
N GLU A 3 -5.71 0.87 -9.83
CA GLU A 3 -5.07 2.20 -10.05
C GLU A 3 -4.48 2.32 -11.46
N ASP A 4 -3.72 1.32 -11.93
CA ASP A 4 -3.17 1.29 -13.29
C ASP A 4 -4.24 1.49 -14.37
N ALA A 5 -5.40 0.88 -14.20
CA ALA A 5 -6.52 1.09 -15.12
C ALA A 5 -7.05 2.53 -15.05
N GLY A 6 -7.14 3.11 -13.84
CA GLY A 6 -7.54 4.50 -13.65
C GLY A 6 -6.58 5.49 -14.33
N TRP A 7 -5.27 5.27 -14.21
CA TRP A 7 -4.26 6.10 -14.86
C TRP A 7 -4.43 6.14 -16.39
N ASN A 8 -4.72 5.00 -17.02
CA ASN A 8 -4.96 4.95 -18.48
C ASN A 8 -6.13 5.85 -18.92
N TYR A 9 -7.19 5.95 -18.11
CA TYR A 9 -8.34 6.82 -18.39
C TYR A 9 -8.09 8.29 -18.07
N ILE A 10 -7.27 8.60 -17.05
CA ILE A 10 -6.90 9.99 -16.72
C ILE A 10 -5.97 10.56 -17.80
N TYR A 11 -4.95 9.80 -18.20
CA TYR A 11 -3.97 10.25 -19.19
C TYR A 11 -4.37 10.00 -20.64
N ARG A 12 -5.49 9.30 -20.86
CA ARG A 12 -6.04 9.00 -22.18
C ARG A 12 -5.05 8.29 -23.09
N ASP A 13 -4.39 7.27 -22.55
CA ASP A 13 -3.44 6.42 -23.28
C ASP A 13 -4.10 5.69 -24.48
N ASP A 14 -5.43 5.66 -24.53
CA ASP A 14 -6.24 5.16 -25.65
C ASP A 14 -6.25 6.10 -26.87
N ILE A 15 -5.83 7.37 -26.72
CA ILE A 15 -5.81 8.38 -27.76
C ILE A 15 -4.36 8.72 -28.15
N ALA A 16 -3.97 8.38 -29.37
CA ALA A 16 -2.61 8.61 -29.86
C ALA A 16 -2.19 10.09 -29.95
N ASP A 17 -3.11 10.98 -30.34
CA ASP A 17 -2.87 12.44 -30.35
C ASP A 17 -4.14 13.19 -29.94
N ILE A 18 -4.21 13.56 -28.66
CA ILE A 18 -5.34 14.27 -28.07
C ILE A 18 -5.50 15.70 -28.61
N GLN A 19 -4.42 16.32 -29.10
CA GLN A 19 -4.45 17.69 -29.62
C GLN A 19 -5.04 17.76 -31.03
N SER A 20 -4.98 16.64 -31.77
CA SER A 20 -5.59 16.52 -33.11
C SER A 20 -7.12 16.38 -33.10
N LEU A 21 -7.73 16.14 -31.93
CA LEU A 21 -9.16 15.88 -31.83
C LEU A 21 -10.02 17.13 -32.09
N PRO A 22 -11.16 16.99 -32.79
CA PRO A 22 -12.16 18.04 -32.88
C PRO A 22 -12.62 18.49 -31.48
N PRO A 23 -12.97 19.77 -31.27
CA PRO A 23 -13.28 20.32 -29.95
C PRO A 23 -14.31 19.51 -29.15
N PHE A 24 -15.37 19.02 -29.81
CA PHE A 24 -16.38 18.20 -29.17
C PHE A 24 -15.83 16.86 -28.65
N LYS A 25 -15.01 16.17 -29.45
CA LYS A 25 -14.41 14.88 -29.06
C LYS A 25 -13.37 15.06 -27.96
N ARG A 26 -12.63 16.16 -28.00
CA ARG A 26 -11.70 16.54 -26.93
C ARG A 26 -12.45 16.83 -25.63
N GLY A 27 -13.53 17.60 -25.67
CA GLY A 27 -14.34 17.86 -24.47
C GLY A 27 -14.93 16.59 -23.86
N LEU A 28 -15.39 15.64 -24.69
CA LEU A 28 -15.82 14.32 -24.20
C LEU A 28 -14.63 13.54 -23.59
N ALA A 29 -13.43 13.70 -24.16
CA ALA A 29 -12.26 13.03 -23.66
C ALA A 29 -11.79 13.56 -22.30
N ASP A 30 -11.80 14.88 -22.15
CA ASP A 30 -11.50 15.60 -20.91
C ASP A 30 -12.52 15.22 -19.82
N TRP A 31 -13.81 15.10 -20.16
CA TRP A 31 -14.84 14.70 -19.21
C TRP A 31 -14.63 13.28 -18.64
N ILE A 32 -14.23 12.33 -19.49
CA ILE A 32 -13.90 10.97 -19.05
C ILE A 32 -12.67 10.98 -18.12
N ALA A 33 -11.67 11.80 -18.44
CA ALA A 33 -10.47 11.92 -17.61
C ALA A 33 -10.81 12.52 -16.23
N GLU A 34 -11.66 13.56 -16.19
CA GLU A 34 -12.15 14.17 -14.95
C GLU A 34 -12.98 13.18 -14.11
N GLU A 35 -13.87 12.41 -14.74
CA GLU A 35 -14.62 11.37 -14.02
C GLU A 35 -13.67 10.30 -13.45
N ALA A 36 -12.68 9.85 -14.23
CA ALA A 36 -11.71 8.86 -13.77
C ALA A 36 -10.88 9.37 -12.58
N ASP A 37 -10.46 10.63 -12.60
CA ASP A 37 -9.72 11.26 -11.51
C ASP A 37 -10.56 11.32 -10.22
N LEU A 38 -11.83 11.71 -10.32
CA LEU A 38 -12.77 11.69 -9.20
C LEU A 38 -12.94 10.28 -8.63
N LYS A 39 -13.10 9.26 -9.47
CA LYS A 39 -13.23 7.86 -9.01
C LYS A 39 -11.95 7.37 -8.33
N MET A 40 -10.77 7.75 -8.84
CA MET A 40 -9.50 7.44 -8.19
C MET A 40 -9.37 8.11 -6.82
N GLN A 41 -9.76 9.37 -6.70
CA GLN A 41 -9.79 10.07 -5.41
C GLN A 41 -10.71 9.36 -4.42
N HIS A 42 -11.93 9.00 -4.83
CA HIS A 42 -12.88 8.25 -3.99
C HIS A 42 -12.30 6.92 -3.50
N MET A 43 -11.64 6.16 -4.38
CA MET A 43 -11.01 4.89 -4.01
C MET A 43 -9.91 5.09 -2.97
N ARG A 44 -9.02 6.06 -3.17
CA ARG A 44 -7.94 6.37 -2.23
C ARG A 44 -8.45 6.82 -0.86
N ILE A 45 -9.57 7.56 -0.83
CA ILE A 45 -10.24 7.93 0.41
C ILE A 45 -10.79 6.67 1.09
N ALA A 46 -11.50 5.80 0.37
CA ALA A 46 -12.07 4.58 0.92
C ALA A 46 -10.99 3.62 1.46
N GLU A 47 -9.86 3.45 0.77
CA GLU A 47 -8.71 2.68 1.26
C GLU A 47 -8.18 3.23 2.58
N SER A 48 -8.13 4.56 2.71
CA SER A 48 -7.72 5.21 3.97
C SER A 48 -8.71 4.94 5.11
N PHE A 49 -10.00 4.79 4.81
CA PHE A 49 -11.05 4.46 5.80
C PHE A 49 -10.99 3.01 6.30
N VAL A 50 -10.60 2.05 5.46
CA VAL A 50 -10.51 0.63 5.87
C VAL A 50 -9.55 0.44 7.04
N ALA A 51 -8.49 1.26 7.11
CA ALA A 51 -7.51 1.21 8.20
C ALA A 51 -8.00 1.82 9.52
N VAL A 52 -9.04 2.67 9.50
CA VAL A 52 -9.53 3.39 10.67
C VAL A 52 -10.78 2.69 11.20
N THR A 53 -10.58 1.62 11.98
CA THR A 53 -11.68 0.96 12.69
C THR A 53 -11.68 1.39 14.16
N ALA A 54 -12.86 1.76 14.69
CA ALA A 54 -12.99 2.19 16.10
C ALA A 54 -12.52 1.11 17.09
N ASN A 55 -12.69 -0.16 16.72
CA ASN A 55 -12.24 -1.29 17.53
C ASN A 55 -10.72 -1.34 17.68
N TYR A 56 -9.95 -0.85 16.70
CA TYR A 56 -8.49 -0.89 16.73
C TYR A 56 -7.92 -0.16 17.96
N ILE A 57 -8.44 1.02 18.30
CA ILE A 57 -8.03 1.74 19.51
C ILE A 57 -8.60 1.06 20.76
N LEU A 58 -9.88 0.68 20.72
CA LEU A 58 -10.58 0.12 21.88
C LEU A 58 -9.98 -1.20 22.38
N GLU A 59 -9.48 -2.05 21.47
CA GLU A 59 -8.87 -3.34 21.81
C GLU A 59 -7.55 -3.18 22.60
N LYS A 60 -6.75 -2.15 22.30
CA LYS A 60 -5.47 -1.89 22.97
C LYS A 60 -5.12 -0.40 22.90
N PRO A 61 -5.59 0.42 23.84
CA PRO A 61 -5.39 1.88 23.78
C PRO A 61 -3.95 2.24 24.14
N THR A 62 -3.04 2.19 23.16
CA THR A 62 -1.64 2.59 23.33
C THR A 62 -1.34 3.89 22.57
N PRO A 63 -0.33 4.67 23.01
CA PRO A 63 0.07 5.91 22.32
C PRO A 63 0.36 5.70 20.83
N GLU A 64 0.91 4.54 20.45
CA GLU A 64 1.21 4.19 19.07
C GLU A 64 -0.06 4.05 18.24
N ARG A 65 -1.09 3.36 18.75
CA ARG A 65 -2.36 3.20 18.04
C ARG A 65 -3.10 4.53 17.88
N PHE A 66 -3.04 5.39 18.88
CA PHE A 66 -3.57 6.76 18.79
C PHE A 66 -2.82 7.60 17.76
N ALA A 67 -1.48 7.57 17.79
CA ALA A 67 -0.63 8.28 16.85
C ALA A 67 -0.87 7.83 15.41
N GLU A 68 -0.94 6.52 15.17
CA GLU A 68 -1.25 5.94 13.87
C GLU A 68 -2.62 6.39 13.37
N THR A 69 -3.66 6.25 14.20
CA THR A 69 -5.03 6.64 13.83
C THR A 69 -5.13 8.14 13.52
N LEU A 70 -4.46 8.98 14.32
CA LEU A 70 -4.45 10.43 14.11
C LEU A 70 -3.73 10.81 12.80
N LEU A 71 -2.63 10.13 12.47
CA LEU A 71 -1.94 10.33 11.19
C LEU A 71 -2.78 9.84 9.99
N LEU A 72 -3.51 8.74 10.12
CA LEU A 72 -4.44 8.28 9.09
C LEU A 72 -5.60 9.27 8.88
N MET A 73 -6.15 9.81 9.96
CA MET A 73 -7.17 10.87 9.89
C MET A 73 -6.63 12.14 9.24
N PHE A 74 -5.39 12.52 9.55
CA PHE A 74 -4.73 13.66 8.92
C PHE A 74 -4.57 13.47 7.41
N ASP A 75 -4.05 12.31 6.99
CA ASP A 75 -3.90 11.97 5.58
C ASP A 75 -5.24 12.02 4.83
N MET A 76 -6.30 11.52 5.47
CA MET A 76 -7.66 11.56 4.93
C MET A 76 -8.14 13.01 4.72
N LEU A 77 -8.00 13.87 5.72
CA LEU A 77 -8.43 15.27 5.63
C LEU A 77 -7.69 16.01 4.52
N SER A 78 -6.38 15.80 4.38
CA SER A 78 -5.61 16.41 3.30
C SER A 78 -6.01 15.91 1.91
N ARG A 79 -6.35 14.62 1.77
CA ARG A 79 -6.85 14.08 0.49
C ARG A 79 -8.23 14.62 0.11
N ILE A 80 -9.06 14.96 1.09
CA ILE A 80 -10.36 15.62 0.84
C ILE A 80 -10.16 17.08 0.42
N GLN A 81 -9.22 17.79 1.06
CA GLN A 81 -8.99 19.21 0.79
C GLN A 81 -8.24 19.45 -0.52
N ASP A 82 -7.13 18.74 -0.73
CA ASP A 82 -6.16 19.08 -1.77
C ASP A 82 -5.86 17.90 -2.71
N SER A 83 -6.56 16.76 -2.59
CA SER A 83 -6.31 15.52 -3.38
C SER A 83 -4.87 14.99 -3.36
N THR A 84 -4.04 15.47 -2.43
CA THR A 84 -2.61 15.14 -2.35
C THR A 84 -2.29 14.26 -1.15
N LEU A 85 -1.14 13.58 -1.20
CA LEU A 85 -0.52 12.95 -0.04
C LEU A 85 0.20 14.02 0.78
N PRO A 86 -0.28 14.37 1.98
CA PRO A 86 0.36 15.42 2.76
C PRO A 86 1.67 14.94 3.37
N GLY A 87 2.58 15.87 3.63
CA GLY A 87 3.69 15.62 4.54
C GLY A 87 3.16 15.44 5.96
N ARG A 88 3.17 14.21 6.49
CA ARG A 88 2.68 13.91 7.84
C ARG A 88 3.40 14.75 8.91
N PRO A 89 2.66 15.33 9.88
CA PRO A 89 3.26 16.07 10.98
C PRO A 89 4.11 15.15 11.86
N ARG A 90 5.16 15.71 12.45
CA ARG A 90 5.99 15.00 13.43
C ARG A 90 5.30 15.04 14.80
N LEU A 91 4.85 13.90 15.29
CA LEU A 91 4.21 13.77 16.61
C LEU A 91 5.20 13.80 17.78
N GLY A 92 6.49 14.02 17.52
CA GLY A 92 7.54 14.07 18.52
C GLY A 92 8.87 13.53 18.01
N LEU A 93 9.80 13.30 18.95
CA LEU A 93 11.04 12.58 18.69
C LEU A 93 10.71 11.11 18.42
N LYS A 94 11.38 10.55 17.41
CA LYS A 94 11.22 9.14 17.04
C LYS A 94 12.54 8.44 17.29
N GLN A 95 12.48 7.26 17.89
CA GLN A 95 13.61 6.35 17.99
C GLN A 95 13.27 5.12 17.16
N SER A 96 14.18 4.71 16.28
CA SER A 96 14.07 3.43 15.57
C SER A 96 14.95 2.40 16.27
N MET A 97 14.36 1.25 16.60
CA MET A 97 15.13 0.06 16.96
C MET A 97 15.33 -0.76 15.68
N ILE A 98 16.57 -1.19 15.43
CA ILE A 98 16.88 -2.12 14.34
C ILE A 98 17.52 -3.34 14.99
N SER A 99 16.86 -4.49 14.87
CA SER A 99 17.39 -5.80 15.26
C SER A 99 17.71 -6.60 14.00
N VAL A 100 18.82 -7.34 14.06
CA VAL A 100 19.25 -8.23 12.97
C VAL A 100 19.16 -9.66 13.48
N GLY A 101 18.33 -10.47 12.81
CA GLY A 101 18.20 -11.89 13.13
C GLY A 101 19.32 -12.73 12.54
N GLU A 102 19.36 -13.99 12.96
CA GLU A 102 20.29 -14.97 12.40
C GLU A 102 20.05 -15.19 10.90
N PRO A 103 21.12 -15.29 10.10
CA PRO A 103 21.00 -15.48 8.66
C PRO A 103 20.42 -16.86 8.33
N ILE A 104 19.45 -16.88 7.41
CA ILE A 104 18.88 -18.14 6.90
C ILE A 104 19.65 -18.58 5.65
N ASN A 105 20.25 -19.77 5.71
CA ASN A 105 20.92 -20.35 4.56
C ASN A 105 19.90 -20.86 3.52
N VAL A 106 19.89 -20.25 2.35
CA VAL A 106 18.99 -20.60 1.23
C VAL A 106 19.60 -21.62 0.27
N ASN A 107 20.93 -21.75 0.23
CA ASN A 107 21.62 -22.63 -0.71
C ASN A 107 21.33 -24.10 -0.42
N THR A 108 21.34 -24.49 0.86
CA THR A 108 21.00 -25.86 1.29
C THR A 108 19.52 -26.19 1.05
N ARG A 109 18.64 -25.19 1.15
CA ARG A 109 17.20 -25.34 0.94
C ARG A 109 16.84 -25.43 -0.54
N TRP A 110 17.64 -24.81 -1.41
CA TRP A 110 17.45 -24.82 -2.86
C TRP A 110 17.53 -26.22 -3.44
N GLU A 111 18.41 -27.08 -2.92
CA GLU A 111 18.53 -28.48 -3.36
C GLU A 111 17.21 -29.24 -3.19
N ASN A 112 16.50 -29.01 -2.07
CA ASN A 112 15.20 -29.62 -1.78
C ASN A 112 14.03 -29.01 -2.59
N CYS A 113 14.26 -27.86 -3.25
CA CYS A 113 13.26 -27.20 -4.09
C CYS A 113 13.33 -27.64 -5.57
N GLN A 114 14.42 -28.31 -5.98
CA GLN A 114 14.59 -28.75 -7.36
C GLN A 114 13.79 -30.03 -7.65
N GLY A 115 13.09 -30.05 -8.81
CA GLY A 115 12.46 -31.26 -9.35
C GLY A 115 11.04 -31.07 -9.85
N ASN A 116 10.13 -30.48 -9.06
CA ASN A 116 8.72 -30.30 -9.47
C ASN A 116 8.09 -29.05 -8.82
N LYS A 117 7.04 -28.48 -9.44
CA LYS A 117 6.31 -27.29 -8.95
C LYS A 117 5.78 -27.44 -7.53
N GLN A 118 5.43 -28.66 -7.13
CA GLN A 118 4.99 -28.95 -5.76
C GLN A 118 6.13 -28.85 -4.73
N ALA A 119 7.31 -29.38 -5.05
CA ALA A 119 8.50 -29.27 -4.20
C ALA A 119 8.94 -27.82 -4.02
N LEU A 120 8.92 -27.04 -5.12
CA LEU A 120 9.19 -25.60 -5.07
C LEU A 120 8.21 -24.85 -4.16
N ARG A 121 6.90 -25.09 -4.30
CA ARG A 121 5.89 -24.44 -3.45
C ARG A 121 6.07 -24.79 -1.98
N LYS A 122 6.38 -26.07 -1.70
CA LYS A 122 6.61 -26.53 -0.33
C LYS A 122 7.84 -25.87 0.29
N GLY A 123 8.97 -25.87 -0.41
CA GLY A 123 10.21 -25.27 0.10
C GLY A 123 10.11 -23.75 0.29
N VAL A 124 9.40 -23.04 -0.59
CA VAL A 124 9.11 -21.60 -0.40
C VAL A 124 8.20 -21.38 0.82
N SER A 125 7.18 -22.22 1.01
CA SER A 125 6.30 -22.14 2.17
C SER A 125 7.05 -22.38 3.49
N GLU A 126 7.93 -23.38 3.53
CA GLU A 126 8.77 -23.70 4.70
C GLU A 126 9.75 -22.55 5.01
N LEU A 127 10.40 -21.99 3.99
CA LEU A 127 11.27 -20.81 4.17
C LEU A 127 10.50 -19.60 4.70
N THR A 128 9.27 -19.39 4.21
CA THR A 128 8.43 -18.26 4.62
C THR A 128 7.98 -18.43 6.08
N GLN A 129 7.64 -19.66 6.47
CA GLN A 129 7.28 -19.98 7.86
C GLN A 129 8.45 -19.73 8.82
N ASP A 130 9.66 -20.16 8.45
CA ASP A 130 10.85 -19.95 9.28
C ASP A 130 11.20 -18.47 9.42
N LEU A 131 11.07 -17.70 8.34
CA LEU A 131 11.22 -16.24 8.38
C LEU A 131 10.20 -15.60 9.33
N GLN A 132 8.93 -16.03 9.27
CA GLN A 132 7.89 -15.52 10.15
C GLN A 132 8.25 -15.78 11.62
N VAL A 133 8.61 -17.01 11.98
CA VAL A 133 8.96 -17.37 13.36
C VAL A 133 10.16 -16.57 13.86
N MET A 134 11.21 -16.42 13.03
CA MET A 134 12.39 -15.63 13.39
C MET A 134 12.04 -14.16 13.62
N LEU A 135 11.23 -13.56 12.75
CA LEU A 135 10.81 -12.16 12.88
C LEU A 135 9.89 -11.95 14.09
N GLU A 136 8.98 -12.88 14.38
CA GLU A 136 8.12 -12.84 15.57
C GLU A 136 8.95 -12.93 16.86
N GLY A 137 9.98 -13.77 16.90
CA GLY A 137 10.91 -13.85 18.03
C GLY A 137 11.64 -12.52 18.29
N LEU A 138 12.13 -11.87 17.23
CA LEU A 138 12.79 -10.56 17.33
C LEU A 138 11.87 -9.44 17.84
N ILE A 139 10.55 -9.60 17.74
CA ILE A 139 9.57 -8.65 18.28
C ILE A 139 9.31 -8.91 19.76
N GLN A 140 9.39 -10.15 20.24
CA GLN A 140 9.13 -10.52 21.63
C GLN A 140 10.30 -10.22 22.59
N ASP A 141 11.52 -10.14 22.08
CA ASP A 141 12.72 -9.76 22.84
C ASP A 141 12.83 -8.23 23.08
N ILE A 142 11.76 -7.49 22.83
CA ILE A 142 11.62 -6.02 22.99
C ILE A 142 10.73 -5.71 24.20
#